data_AF-A0A094FFY7-F1
#
_entry.id   AF-A0A094FFY7-F1
#
_cell.length_a   1.000
_cell.length_b   1.000
_cell.length_c   1.000
_cell.angle_alpha   90.00
_cell.angle_beta   90.00
_cell.angle_gamma   90.00
#
_symmetry.space_group_name_H-M   'P 1'
#
loop_
_entity.id
_entity.type
_entity.pdbx_description
1 polymer ?
#
loop_
_entity_poly.entity_id
_entity_poly.type
_entity_poly.pdbx_seq_one_letter_code
_entity_poly.pdbx_strand_id
1 'polypeptide(L)'
;METVNRPDEWKIEQGLSGAKLPFLDQTGSETIAIAAHKWEGYSKDEAAIKAVGDPDELFVRELEGWKGYVEWEKYLEKKAKAHKILTSQTFPPNPEFQMGPIPDTNPVLPGTHWKLWHHAIGGELTDVPEDSWKTVLREKHPDMLHLLQFPYNGEPPKRLVTSKAITPNPLHFVRNHGGIPLIEKDKWRLT
;
A
#
# COMPACT_ATOMS: atom_id res chain seq x y z
N MET A 1 29.46 20.08 2.84
CA MET A 1 28.44 19.87 3.89
C MET A 1 27.58 18.73 3.41
N GLU A 2 27.61 17.58 4.09
CA GLU A 2 26.62 16.53 3.82
C GLU A 2 25.27 17.03 4.32
N THR A 3 24.36 17.30 3.39
CA THR A 3 22.98 17.66 3.71
C THR A 3 22.21 16.37 3.91
N VAL A 4 22.03 15.97 5.17
CA VAL A 4 21.10 14.89 5.54
C VAL A 4 19.66 15.39 5.38
N ASN A 5 18.75 14.51 4.95
CA ASN A 5 17.33 14.84 4.89
C ASN A 5 16.82 15.18 6.29
N ARG A 6 15.94 16.18 6.36
CA ARG A 6 15.18 16.40 7.60
C ARG A 6 14.10 15.31 7.73
N PRO A 7 13.64 15.00 8.96
CA PRO A 7 12.49 14.11 9.15
C PRO A 7 11.24 14.56 8.39
N ASP A 8 11.06 15.87 8.19
CA ASP A 8 9.93 16.49 7.50
C ASP A 8 10.22 16.88 6.04
N GLU A 9 11.31 16.39 5.43
CA GLU A 9 11.72 16.73 4.04
C GLU A 9 10.55 16.58 3.05
N TRP A 10 9.74 15.53 3.21
CA TRP A 10 8.55 15.30 2.39
C TRP A 10 7.57 16.48 2.37
N LYS A 11 7.32 17.10 3.54
CA LYS A 11 6.37 18.22 3.65
C LYS A 11 6.90 19.45 2.91
N ILE A 12 8.20 19.69 3.01
CA ILE A 12 8.88 20.80 2.34
C ILE A 12 8.81 20.60 0.84
N GLU A 13 9.16 19.39 0.37
CA GLU A 13 9.26 19.12 -1.05
C GLU A 13 7.89 19.06 -1.75
N GLN A 14 6.84 18.58 -1.09
CA GLN A 14 5.50 18.48 -1.67
C GLN A 14 4.65 19.74 -1.49
N GLY A 15 5.07 20.69 -0.65
CA GLY A 15 4.32 21.94 -0.42
C GLY A 15 2.92 21.71 0.16
N LEU A 16 2.69 20.56 0.80
CA LEU A 16 1.37 20.19 1.29
C LEU A 16 1.16 20.76 2.70
N SER A 17 0.22 21.70 2.82
CA SER A 17 -0.45 22.00 4.08
C SER A 17 -1.68 21.12 4.18
N GLY A 18 -1.86 20.41 5.30
CA GLY A 18 -3.14 19.76 5.60
C GLY A 18 -4.29 20.79 5.52
N ALA A 19 -5.49 20.33 5.17
CA ALA A 19 -6.58 21.25 4.91
C ALA A 19 -6.94 22.07 6.15
N LYS A 20 -7.01 23.39 5.94
CA LYS A 20 -7.53 24.36 6.91
C LYS A 20 -9.03 24.62 6.72
N LEU A 21 -9.62 24.06 5.66
CA LEU A 21 -11.00 24.30 5.22
C LEU A 21 -11.71 22.96 5.00
N PRO A 22 -13.03 22.88 5.26
CA PRO A 22 -13.81 21.68 4.97
C PRO A 22 -13.89 21.44 3.46
N PHE A 23 -14.11 20.18 3.07
CA PHE A 23 -14.54 19.89 1.71
C PHE A 23 -15.94 20.45 1.46
N LEU A 24 -16.13 21.01 0.27
CA LEU A 24 -17.41 21.55 -0.16
C LEU A 24 -17.93 20.70 -1.33
N ASP A 25 -19.08 20.09 -1.14
CA ASP A 25 -19.88 19.53 -2.23
C ASP A 25 -20.73 20.65 -2.83
N GLN A 26 -20.54 20.91 -4.11
CA GLN A 26 -21.28 21.93 -4.87
C GLN A 26 -21.99 21.31 -6.08
N THR A 27 -22.19 20.00 -6.09
CA THR A 27 -22.89 19.30 -7.19
C THR A 27 -24.40 19.54 -7.15
N GLY A 28 -24.94 19.92 -5.98
CA GLY A 28 -26.34 20.27 -5.79
C GLY A 28 -26.63 21.77 -5.92
N SER A 29 -27.90 22.16 -5.72
CA SER A 29 -28.33 23.57 -5.66
C SER A 29 -27.81 24.32 -4.44
N GLU A 30 -27.31 23.61 -3.44
CA GLU A 30 -26.74 24.14 -2.20
C GLU A 30 -25.33 23.60 -2.00
N THR A 31 -24.44 24.44 -1.44
CA THR A 31 -23.11 24.02 -1.04
C THR A 31 -23.18 23.31 0.31
N ILE A 32 -22.71 22.06 0.36
CA ILE A 32 -22.69 21.23 1.57
C ILE A 32 -21.26 21.04 2.04
N ALA A 33 -20.99 21.33 3.32
CA ALA A 33 -19.70 21.00 3.93
C ALA A 33 -19.65 19.50 4.27
N ILE A 34 -18.71 18.77 3.68
CA ILE A 34 -18.44 17.37 4.00
C ILE A 34 -17.48 17.32 5.18
N ALA A 35 -17.88 16.65 6.25
CA ALA A 35 -17.00 16.36 7.39
C ALA A 35 -16.19 15.08 7.16
N ALA A 36 -15.06 14.95 7.85
CA ALA A 36 -14.25 13.74 7.82
C ALA A 36 -15.08 12.52 8.29
N HIS A 37 -14.88 11.37 7.64
CA HIS A 37 -15.61 10.15 7.99
C HIS A 37 -15.25 9.70 9.42
N LYS A 38 -16.27 9.40 10.23
CA LYS A 38 -16.08 8.83 11.57
C LYS A 38 -16.08 7.31 11.49
N TRP A 39 -14.97 6.70 11.90
CA TRP A 39 -14.87 5.25 11.95
C TRP A 39 -15.77 4.66 13.03
N GLU A 40 -16.69 3.77 12.63
CA GLU A 40 -17.70 3.17 13.52
C GLU A 40 -17.17 1.97 14.33
N GLY A 41 -15.92 1.55 14.08
CA GLY A 41 -15.25 0.50 14.85
C GLY A 41 -15.10 -0.82 14.10
N TYR A 42 -14.65 -1.83 14.83
CA TYR A 42 -14.28 -3.13 14.28
C TYR A 42 -15.41 -4.14 14.46
N SER A 43 -15.76 -4.84 13.39
CA SER A 43 -16.58 -6.05 13.43
C SER A 43 -15.84 -7.17 12.70
N LYS A 44 -16.00 -8.41 13.18
CA LYS A 44 -15.39 -9.59 12.59
C LYS A 44 -16.26 -10.80 12.89
N ASP A 45 -16.84 -11.39 11.85
CA ASP A 45 -17.60 -12.63 11.94
C ASP A 45 -16.65 -13.83 11.79
N GLU A 46 -16.08 -14.27 12.92
CA GLU A 46 -15.12 -15.39 12.94
C GLU A 46 -15.74 -16.70 12.43
N ALA A 47 -17.03 -16.92 12.69
CA ALA A 47 -17.71 -18.13 12.25
C ALA A 47 -17.87 -18.14 10.72
N ALA A 48 -18.26 -17.02 10.12
CA ALA A 48 -18.36 -16.89 8.68
C ALA A 48 -17.00 -17.02 7.99
N ILE A 49 -15.94 -16.45 8.57
CA ILE A 49 -14.57 -16.57 8.06
C ILE A 49 -14.10 -18.03 8.12
N LYS A 50 -14.25 -18.69 9.28
CA LYS A 50 -13.84 -20.10 9.45
C LYS A 50 -14.60 -21.05 8.51
N ALA A 51 -15.86 -20.74 8.20
CA ALA A 51 -16.67 -21.53 7.28
C ALA A 51 -16.18 -21.46 5.81
N VAL A 52 -15.31 -20.51 5.45
CA VAL A 52 -14.74 -20.42 4.09
C VAL A 52 -13.73 -21.54 3.82
N GLY A 53 -13.03 -22.01 4.86
CA GLY A 53 -11.98 -23.03 4.80
C GLY A 53 -10.61 -22.50 5.23
N ASP A 54 -9.57 -23.32 5.07
CA ASP A 54 -8.20 -22.99 5.45
C ASP A 54 -7.52 -22.10 4.39
N PRO A 55 -7.14 -20.85 4.72
CA PRO A 55 -6.41 -19.97 3.82
C PRO A 55 -5.16 -20.59 3.17
N ASP A 56 -4.42 -21.41 3.89
CA ASP A 56 -3.15 -21.98 3.43
C ASP A 56 -3.36 -23.04 2.34
N GLU A 57 -4.55 -23.66 2.29
CA GLU A 57 -4.95 -24.57 1.22
C GLU A 57 -5.68 -23.84 0.08
N LEU A 58 -6.41 -22.76 0.40
CA LEU A 58 -7.25 -22.03 -0.55
C LEU A 58 -6.47 -21.04 -1.42
N PHE A 59 -5.50 -20.33 -0.83
CA PHE A 59 -4.76 -19.25 -1.48
C PHE A 59 -3.30 -19.65 -1.67
N VAL A 60 -3.10 -20.76 -2.36
CA VAL A 60 -1.77 -21.27 -2.73
C VAL A 60 -1.20 -20.56 -3.95
N ARG A 61 0.12 -20.71 -4.14
CA ARG A 61 0.84 -20.28 -5.32
C ARG A 61 0.66 -21.23 -6.51
N GLU A 62 0.07 -20.74 -7.60
CA GLU A 62 -0.08 -21.53 -8.83
C GLU A 62 1.16 -21.53 -9.74
N LEU A 63 1.94 -20.45 -9.71
CA LEU A 63 3.11 -20.31 -10.57
C LEU A 63 4.38 -20.65 -9.78
N GLU A 64 5.03 -21.75 -10.16
CA GLU A 64 6.31 -22.15 -9.59
C GLU A 64 7.32 -20.98 -9.68
N GLY A 65 7.98 -20.66 -8.56
CA GLY A 65 8.95 -19.58 -8.48
C GLY A 65 8.37 -18.16 -8.41
N TRP A 66 7.05 -17.98 -8.39
CA TRP A 66 6.39 -16.66 -8.24
C TRP A 66 5.80 -16.50 -6.84
N LYS A 67 6.65 -16.20 -5.84
CA LYS A 67 6.17 -16.01 -4.46
C LYS A 67 5.23 -14.80 -4.38
N GLY A 68 4.13 -14.96 -3.66
CA GLY A 68 3.07 -13.96 -3.50
C GLY A 68 2.06 -13.93 -4.64
N TYR A 69 2.15 -14.84 -5.62
CA TYR A 69 1.22 -14.91 -6.74
C TYR A 69 0.06 -15.86 -6.44
N VAL A 70 -1.16 -15.36 -6.60
CA VAL A 70 -2.40 -16.13 -6.59
C VAL A 70 -3.13 -15.86 -7.90
N GLU A 71 -3.52 -16.91 -8.61
CA GLU A 71 -4.31 -16.80 -9.84
C GLU A 71 -5.79 -16.57 -9.51
N TRP A 72 -6.31 -15.42 -9.93
CA TRP A 72 -7.69 -14.99 -9.66
C TRP A 72 -8.61 -15.16 -10.85
N GLU A 73 -8.08 -15.10 -12.07
CA GLU A 73 -8.90 -15.02 -13.28
C GLU A 73 -9.38 -16.40 -13.73
N LYS A 74 -8.58 -17.44 -13.45
CA LYS A 74 -8.97 -18.84 -13.75
C LYS A 74 -9.79 -19.49 -12.65
N TYR A 75 -9.68 -19.01 -11.41
CA TYR A 75 -10.28 -19.61 -10.21
C TYR A 75 -11.26 -18.63 -9.56
N LEU A 76 -12.41 -18.41 -10.21
CA LEU A 76 -13.41 -17.44 -9.74
C LEU A 76 -13.99 -17.78 -8.36
N GLU A 77 -14.04 -19.07 -8.01
CA GLU A 77 -14.42 -19.53 -6.68
C GLU A 77 -13.45 -19.07 -5.59
N LYS A 78 -12.15 -19.01 -5.90
CA LYS A 78 -11.13 -18.48 -4.99
C LYS A 78 -11.35 -16.99 -4.74
N LYS A 79 -11.61 -16.23 -5.81
CA LYS A 79 -11.96 -14.80 -5.73
C LYS A 79 -13.22 -14.58 -4.88
N ALA A 80 -14.24 -15.42 -5.03
CA ALA A 80 -15.46 -15.36 -4.23
C ALA A 80 -15.20 -15.66 -2.74
N LYS A 81 -14.33 -16.63 -2.42
CA LYS A 81 -13.91 -16.95 -1.05
C LYS A 81 -13.14 -15.80 -0.39
N ALA A 82 -12.17 -15.21 -1.09
CA ALA A 82 -11.46 -14.03 -0.62
C ALA A 82 -12.42 -12.85 -0.37
N HIS A 83 -13.34 -12.60 -1.29
CA HIS A 83 -14.39 -11.59 -1.12
C HIS A 83 -15.24 -11.84 0.13
N LYS A 84 -15.62 -13.09 0.39
CA LYS A 84 -16.37 -13.44 1.61
C LYS A 84 -15.56 -13.16 2.88
N ILE A 85 -14.29 -13.55 2.94
CA ILE A 85 -13.41 -13.26 4.08
C ILE A 85 -13.30 -11.75 4.34
N LEU A 86 -13.11 -10.95 3.28
CA LEU A 86 -12.96 -9.50 3.41
C LEU A 86 -14.26 -8.82 3.82
N THR A 87 -15.41 -9.25 3.29
CA THR A 87 -16.73 -8.67 3.63
C THR A 87 -17.31 -9.14 4.96
N SER A 88 -16.77 -10.21 5.54
CA SER A 88 -17.14 -10.70 6.88
C SER A 88 -16.45 -9.94 8.03
N GLN A 89 -15.70 -8.88 7.74
CA GLN A 89 -15.06 -8.05 8.76
C GLN A 89 -14.90 -6.61 8.28
N THR A 90 -14.63 -5.70 9.20
CA THR A 90 -14.36 -4.29 8.89
C THR A 90 -12.89 -3.96 9.10
N PHE A 91 -12.39 -3.01 8.30
CA PHE A 91 -10.99 -2.57 8.31
C PHE A 91 -10.94 -1.06 8.51
N PRO A 92 -9.96 -0.56 9.28
CA PRO A 92 -9.89 0.87 9.57
C PRO A 92 -9.73 1.66 8.27
N PRO A 93 -10.35 2.85 8.16
CA PRO A 93 -10.26 3.66 6.96
C PRO A 93 -8.80 4.08 6.73
N ASN A 94 -8.46 4.33 5.47
CA ASN A 94 -7.21 5.00 5.18
C ASN A 94 -7.26 6.41 5.79
N PRO A 95 -6.16 6.94 6.34
CA PRO A 95 -6.23 8.27 6.92
C PRO A 95 -6.49 9.32 5.83
N GLU A 96 -7.43 10.23 6.10
CA GLU A 96 -7.88 11.27 5.18
C GLU A 96 -7.00 12.53 5.33
N PHE A 97 -5.81 12.53 4.74
CA PHE A 97 -4.87 13.66 4.87
C PHE A 97 -5.28 14.92 4.12
N GLN A 98 -6.30 14.82 3.26
CA GLN A 98 -6.96 16.01 2.74
C GLN A 98 -7.85 16.68 3.80
N MET A 99 -8.14 16.01 4.92
CA MET A 99 -8.97 16.49 6.02
C MET A 99 -8.21 16.58 7.35
N GLY A 100 -6.92 16.22 7.35
CA GLY A 100 -6.07 16.15 8.54
C GLY A 100 -4.62 16.53 8.27
N PRO A 101 -3.80 16.67 9.31
CA PRO A 101 -2.39 16.97 9.17
C PRO A 101 -1.63 15.82 8.53
N ILE A 102 -0.73 16.13 7.59
CA ILE A 102 0.18 15.13 7.01
C ILE A 102 1.21 14.71 8.07
N PRO A 103 1.52 13.41 8.24
CA PRO A 103 2.53 12.94 9.19
C PRO A 103 3.91 13.48 8.85
N ASP A 104 4.74 13.69 9.87
CA ASP A 104 6.17 14.03 9.79
C ASP A 104 7.07 12.77 9.82
N THR A 105 6.54 11.64 9.33
CA THR A 105 7.21 10.35 9.30
C THR A 105 7.66 9.98 7.89
N ASN A 106 8.68 9.12 7.81
CA ASN A 106 9.10 8.45 6.59
C ASN A 106 9.16 6.93 6.85
N PRO A 107 8.17 6.14 6.44
CA PRO A 107 7.12 6.47 5.47
C PRO A 107 6.00 7.38 5.99
N VAL A 108 5.38 8.11 5.07
CA VAL A 108 4.24 9.00 5.36
C VAL A 108 2.96 8.19 5.58
N LEU A 109 2.69 7.24 4.69
CA LEU A 109 1.50 6.40 4.70
C LEU A 109 1.91 4.95 4.96
N PRO A 110 1.45 4.32 6.05
CA PRO A 110 1.79 2.93 6.34
C PRO A 110 1.10 1.93 5.41
N GLY A 111 0.00 2.31 4.76
CA GLY A 111 -0.78 1.39 3.91
C GLY A 111 -1.56 0.33 4.68
N THR A 112 -1.89 0.61 5.95
CA THR A 112 -2.48 -0.35 6.91
C THR A 112 -3.64 -1.15 6.35
N HIS A 113 -4.59 -0.50 5.69
CA HIS A 113 -5.78 -1.17 5.15
C HIS A 113 -5.39 -2.30 4.17
N TRP A 114 -4.47 -2.04 3.26
CA TRP A 114 -4.03 -3.01 2.25
C TRP A 114 -3.24 -4.16 2.85
N LYS A 115 -2.43 -3.88 3.87
CA LYS A 115 -1.72 -4.93 4.62
C LYS A 115 -2.69 -5.85 5.34
N LEU A 116 -3.68 -5.27 6.03
CA LEU A 116 -4.70 -6.03 6.74
C LEU A 116 -5.51 -6.92 5.79
N TRP A 117 -5.77 -6.49 4.55
CA TRP A 117 -6.42 -7.34 3.55
C TRP A 117 -5.59 -8.57 3.19
N HIS A 118 -4.27 -8.40 3.00
CA HIS A 118 -3.38 -9.52 2.70
C HIS A 118 -3.32 -10.51 3.87
N HIS A 119 -3.15 -10.01 5.10
CA HIS A 119 -3.17 -10.84 6.29
C HIS A 119 -4.53 -11.50 6.57
N ALA A 120 -5.63 -10.81 6.24
CA ALA A 120 -6.97 -11.36 6.41
C ALA A 120 -7.26 -12.50 5.43
N ILE A 121 -6.83 -12.36 4.17
CA ILE A 121 -6.98 -13.44 3.18
C ILE A 121 -6.07 -14.61 3.55
N GLY A 122 -4.81 -14.35 3.92
CA GLY A 122 -3.86 -15.39 4.35
C GLY A 122 -3.21 -16.16 3.20
N GLY A 123 -2.71 -17.36 3.49
CA GLY A 123 -2.02 -18.21 2.54
C GLY A 123 -0.78 -17.54 1.94
N GLU A 124 -0.60 -17.71 0.63
CA GLU A 124 0.52 -17.16 -0.15
C GLU A 124 0.59 -15.62 -0.09
N LEU A 125 -0.52 -14.94 0.21
CA LEU A 125 -0.59 -13.49 0.26
C LEU A 125 -0.10 -12.90 1.59
N THR A 126 0.01 -13.72 2.64
CA THR A 126 0.23 -13.27 4.03
C THR A 126 1.44 -12.35 4.17
N ASP A 127 2.56 -12.72 3.53
CA ASP A 127 3.85 -12.04 3.66
C ASP A 127 4.11 -10.99 2.56
N VAL A 128 3.20 -10.83 1.60
CA VAL A 128 3.41 -9.94 0.44
C VAL A 128 3.74 -8.51 0.86
N PRO A 129 3.09 -7.91 1.88
CA PRO A 129 3.46 -6.58 2.34
C PRO A 129 4.88 -6.48 2.89
N GLU A 130 5.27 -7.43 3.74
CA GLU A 130 6.57 -7.49 4.41
C GLU A 130 7.69 -7.72 3.40
N ASP A 131 7.49 -8.64 2.47
CA ASP A 131 8.47 -8.96 1.43
C ASP A 131 8.65 -7.81 0.44
N SER A 132 7.56 -7.11 0.11
CA SER A 132 7.63 -5.88 -0.68
C SER A 132 8.46 -4.82 0.03
N TRP A 133 8.22 -4.60 1.33
CA TRP A 133 8.95 -3.60 2.10
C TRP A 133 10.43 -3.95 2.27
N LYS A 134 10.76 -5.21 2.54
CA LYS A 134 12.15 -5.69 2.59
C LYS A 134 12.88 -5.46 1.26
N THR A 135 12.20 -5.69 0.14
CA THR A 135 12.75 -5.46 -1.20
C THR A 135 13.07 -3.99 -1.43
N VAL A 136 12.17 -3.09 -1.04
CA VAL A 136 12.41 -1.64 -1.10
C VAL A 136 13.64 -1.26 -0.28
N LEU A 137 13.71 -1.67 0.99
CA LEU A 137 14.82 -1.34 1.88
C LEU A 137 16.18 -1.87 1.37
N ARG A 138 16.17 -3.00 0.65
CA ARG A 138 17.36 -3.58 0.05
C ARG A 138 17.84 -2.81 -1.19
N GLU A 139 16.92 -2.37 -2.04
CA GLU A 139 17.24 -1.89 -3.39
C GLU A 139 17.28 -0.36 -3.52
N LYS A 140 16.60 0.34 -2.61
CA LYS A 140 16.44 1.79 -2.68
C LYS A 140 17.41 2.51 -1.77
N HIS A 141 17.74 3.73 -2.19
CA HIS A 141 18.65 4.58 -1.44
C HIS A 141 18.06 4.90 -0.05
N PRO A 142 18.86 4.94 1.02
CA PRO A 142 18.36 5.19 2.39
C PRO A 142 17.67 6.55 2.54
N ASP A 143 18.08 7.55 1.74
CA ASP A 143 17.46 8.88 1.74
C ASP A 143 16.18 8.96 0.88
N MET A 144 15.67 7.85 0.33
CA MET A 144 14.41 7.89 -0.41
C MET A 144 13.27 8.38 0.47
N LEU A 145 12.40 9.19 -0.12
CA LEU A 145 11.18 9.63 0.55
C LEU A 145 10.08 8.60 0.25
N HIS A 146 9.58 7.95 1.29
CA HIS A 146 8.60 6.87 1.19
C HIS A 146 7.20 7.42 1.45
N LEU A 147 6.47 7.76 0.39
CA LEU A 147 5.09 8.22 0.50
C LEU A 147 4.20 7.11 1.05
N LEU A 148 4.15 5.97 0.38
CA LEU A 148 3.29 4.84 0.77
C LEU A 148 4.17 3.61 0.96
N GLN A 149 4.08 2.99 2.14
CA GLN A 149 4.86 1.80 2.45
C GLN A 149 4.33 0.57 1.70
N PHE A 150 3.00 0.42 1.61
CA PHE A 150 2.37 -0.67 0.88
C PHE A 150 1.02 -0.27 0.25
N PRO A 151 0.81 -0.49 -1.06
CA PRO A 151 1.82 -0.83 -2.04
C PRO A 151 2.86 0.30 -2.16
N TYR A 152 4.12 -0.04 -2.38
CA TYR A 152 5.20 0.93 -2.27
C TYR A 152 5.08 2.06 -3.30
N ASN A 153 5.11 3.30 -2.82
CA ASN A 153 5.26 4.50 -3.65
C ASN A 153 6.25 5.44 -2.96
N GLY A 154 7.24 5.91 -3.71
CA GLY A 154 8.27 6.77 -3.15
C GLY A 154 9.10 7.44 -4.23
N GLU A 155 9.75 8.53 -3.85
CA GLU A 155 10.53 9.35 -4.77
C GLU A 155 11.85 9.78 -4.13
N PRO A 156 12.88 10.07 -4.93
CA PRO A 156 14.13 10.62 -4.42
C PRO A 156 13.95 12.07 -3.95
N PRO A 157 14.69 12.51 -2.93
CA PRO A 157 14.82 13.93 -2.62
C PRO A 157 15.27 14.74 -3.84
N LYS A 158 14.77 15.96 -3.99
CA LYS A 158 15.08 16.85 -5.13
C LYS A 158 16.59 17.07 -5.30
N ARG A 159 17.31 17.20 -4.18
CA ARG A 159 18.78 17.35 -4.18
C ARG A 159 19.52 16.15 -4.78
N LEU A 160 18.96 14.94 -4.64
CA LEU A 160 19.59 13.70 -5.11
C LEU A 160 19.19 13.39 -6.56
N VAL A 161 17.92 13.59 -6.92
CA VAL A 161 17.44 13.32 -8.29
C VAL A 161 18.07 14.26 -9.32
N THR A 162 18.36 15.51 -8.93
CA THR A 162 18.96 16.51 -9.82
C THR A 162 20.49 16.52 -9.79
N SER A 163 21.12 15.68 -8.97
CA SER A 163 22.58 15.67 -8.78
C SER A 163 23.36 15.22 -10.02
N LYS A 164 22.72 14.50 -10.94
CA LYS A 164 23.29 13.96 -12.18
C LYS A 164 22.26 14.02 -13.30
N ALA A 165 22.73 14.05 -14.55
CA ALA A 165 21.84 13.99 -15.72
C ALA A 165 21.09 12.66 -15.85
N ILE A 166 21.65 11.57 -15.32
CA ILE A 166 21.03 10.24 -15.31
C ILE A 166 20.85 9.81 -13.85
N THR A 167 19.60 9.64 -13.44
CA THR A 167 19.25 9.20 -12.08
C THR A 167 19.71 7.75 -11.84
N PRO A 168 20.52 7.48 -10.81
CA PRO A 168 20.88 6.10 -10.45
C PRO A 168 19.66 5.26 -10.06
N ASN A 169 19.69 3.95 -10.37
CA ASN A 169 18.56 3.03 -10.09
C ASN A 169 18.03 3.08 -8.64
N PRO A 170 18.87 3.15 -7.58
CA PRO A 170 18.39 3.27 -6.19
C PRO A 170 17.61 4.55 -5.88
N LEU A 171 17.76 5.59 -6.72
CA LEU A 171 17.07 6.87 -6.63
C LEU A 171 15.95 7.03 -7.66
N HIS A 172 15.72 6.04 -8.53
CA HIS A 172 14.59 6.10 -9.45
C HIS A 172 13.28 5.97 -8.65
N PHE A 173 12.33 6.87 -8.92
CA PHE A 173 11.01 6.84 -8.26
C PHE A 173 10.31 5.50 -8.52
N VAL A 174 9.40 5.11 -7.63
CA VAL A 174 8.61 3.89 -7.77
C VAL A 174 7.15 4.20 -7.57
N ARG A 175 6.34 3.61 -8.44
CA ARG A 175 4.89 3.60 -8.33
C ARG A 175 4.41 2.15 -8.44
N ASN A 176 4.00 1.57 -7.31
CA ASN A 176 3.34 0.26 -7.30
C ASN A 176 1.86 0.37 -6.96
N HIS A 177 1.06 -0.50 -7.60
CA HIS A 177 -0.36 -0.70 -7.33
C HIS A 177 -0.63 -1.88 -6.39
N GLY A 178 0.34 -2.77 -6.20
CA GLY A 178 0.24 -3.96 -5.36
C GLY A 178 1.60 -4.35 -4.78
N GLY A 179 1.70 -5.60 -4.32
CA GLY A 179 2.97 -6.16 -3.87
C GLY A 179 4.02 -6.25 -4.99
N ILE A 180 5.29 -6.21 -4.60
CA ILE A 180 6.42 -6.44 -5.49
C ILE A 180 6.55 -7.95 -5.68
N PRO A 181 6.38 -8.48 -6.91
CA PRO A 181 6.45 -9.91 -7.14
C PRO A 181 7.88 -10.41 -6.94
N LEU A 182 8.03 -11.50 -6.19
CA LEU A 182 9.30 -12.19 -6.01
C LEU A 182 9.35 -13.37 -6.97
N ILE A 183 10.10 -13.20 -8.06
CA ILE A 183 10.14 -14.13 -9.18
C ILE A 183 11.53 -14.75 -9.32
N GLU A 184 11.59 -16.08 -9.31
CA GLU A 184 12.79 -16.83 -9.67
C GLU A 184 13.10 -16.64 -11.16
N LYS A 185 14.35 -16.24 -11.45
CA LYS A 185 14.76 -15.81 -12.80
C LYS A 185 14.53 -16.88 -13.88
N ASP A 186 14.80 -18.14 -13.55
CA ASP A 186 14.66 -19.30 -14.44
C ASP A 186 13.21 -19.77 -14.61
N LYS A 187 12.30 -19.34 -13.72
CA LYS A 187 10.86 -19.63 -13.78
C LYS A 187 10.05 -18.52 -14.45
N TRP A 188 10.67 -17.36 -14.71
CA TRP A 188 10.01 -16.26 -15.39
C TRP A 188 9.70 -16.60 -16.84
N ARG A 189 8.52 -16.19 -17.31
CA ARG A 189 8.11 -16.27 -18.71
C ARG A 189 7.21 -15.09 -19.07
N LEU A 190 7.17 -14.75 -20.35
CA LEU A 190 6.21 -13.83 -20.95
C LEU A 190 5.37 -14.62 -21.96
N THR A 191 4.06 -14.48 -21.90
CA THR A 191 3.08 -15.20 -22.75
C THR A 191 2.18 -14.22 -23.46
#